data_AF-A0A1J6VNN3-F1
#
_entry.id   AF-A0A1J6VNN3-F1
#
_cell.length_a   1.000
_cell.length_b   1.000
_cell.length_c   1.000
_cell.angle_alpha   90.00
_cell.angle_beta   90.00
_cell.angle_gamma   90.00
#
_symmetry.space_group_name_H-M   'P 1'
#
loop_
_entity.id
_entity.type
_entity.pdbx_description
1 polymer ?
#
loop_
_entity_poly.entity_id
_entity_poly.type
_entity_poly.pdbx_seq_one_letter_code
_entity_poly.pdbx_strand_id
1 'polypeptide(L)' 'MLSSFVLNLFLYFPEDKTEYIPAAIWMAIFFILTILTFRLIKKVSKKEELKTKAIEEEIRQRNRGTE' A
#
# COMPACT_ATOMS: atom_id res chain seq x y z
N MET A 1 7.65 -29.02 19.33
CA MET A 1 6.23 -29.35 19.02
C MET A 1 5.59 -28.24 18.19
N LEU A 2 5.39 -27.02 18.73
CA LEU A 2 4.86 -25.88 17.97
C LEU A 2 5.71 -25.45 16.75
N SER A 3 7.04 -25.42 16.91
CA SER A 3 7.96 -25.04 15.82
C SER A 3 7.91 -25.99 14.61
N SER A 4 7.88 -27.32 14.83
CA SER A 4 7.74 -28.29 13.72
C SER A 4 6.40 -28.19 13.00
N PHE A 5 5.32 -27.87 13.71
CA PHE A 5 3.99 -27.70 13.10
C PHE A 5 3.96 -26.47 12.18
N VAL A 6 4.55 -25.35 12.62
CA VAL A 6 4.66 -24.12 11.82
C VAL A 6 5.53 -24.33 10.58
N LEU A 7 6.61 -25.11 10.69
CA LEU A 7 7.47 -25.45 9.55
C LEU A 7 6.78 -26.40 8.56
N ASN A 8 6.01 -27.38 9.04
CA ASN A 8 5.30 -28.34 8.19
C ASN A 8 4.16 -27.68 7.37
N LEU A 9 3.54 -26.60 7.89
CA LEU A 9 2.50 -25.85 7.19
C LEU A 9 2.96 -25.18 5.88
N PHE A 10 4.27 -24.93 5.70
CA PHE A 10 4.82 -24.17 4.56
C PHE A 10 5.91 -24.90 3.76
N LEU A 11 6.32 -26.11 4.19
CA LEU A 11 7.37 -26.88 3.50
C LEU A 11 6.83 -28.03 2.63
N TYR A 12 5.52 -28.08 2.36
CA TYR A 12 5.00 -28.95 1.31
C TYR A 12 5.11 -28.24 -0.04
N PHE A 13 6.06 -28.69 -0.86
CA PHE A 13 6.17 -28.25 -2.24
C PHE A 13 5.50 -29.29 -3.13
N PRO A 14 4.39 -28.97 -3.80
CA PRO A 14 3.77 -29.90 -4.72
C PRO A 14 4.74 -30.30 -5.84
N GLU A 15 4.77 -31.61 -6.12
CA GLU A 15 5.57 -32.18 -7.20
C GLU A 15 5.04 -31.70 -8.56
N ASP A 16 3.71 -31.59 -8.69
CA ASP A 16 3.06 -30.99 -9.85
C ASP A 16 3.00 -29.44 -9.70
N LYS A 17 3.60 -28.74 -10.66
CA LYS A 17 3.63 -27.27 -10.67
C LYS A 17 2.26 -26.63 -10.88
N THR A 18 1.30 -27.39 -11.40
CA THR A 18 -0.07 -26.95 -11.65
C THR A 18 -0.78 -26.56 -10.35
N GLU A 19 -0.41 -27.17 -9.23
CA GLU A 19 -0.98 -26.87 -7.90
C GLU A 19 -0.59 -25.47 -7.38
N TYR A 20 0.42 -24.81 -7.95
CA TYR A 20 0.75 -23.41 -7.61
C TYR A 20 -0.11 -22.38 -8.34
N ILE A 21 -0.85 -22.76 -9.39
CA ILE A 21 -1.66 -21.82 -10.19
C ILE A 21 -2.66 -21.04 -9.30
N PRO A 22 -3.39 -21.67 -8.36
CA PRO A 22 -4.26 -20.93 -7.44
C PRO A 22 -3.51 -19.87 -6.63
N ALA A 23 -2.30 -20.19 -6.13
CA ALA A 23 -1.48 -19.25 -5.37
C ALA A 23 -1.01 -18.07 -6.22
N ALA A 24 -0.62 -18.32 -7.48
CA ALA A 24 -0.24 -17.27 -8.43
C ALA A 24 -1.41 -16.33 -8.75
N ILE A 25 -2.63 -16.88 -8.92
CA ILE A 25 -3.84 -16.09 -9.14
C ILE A 25 -4.12 -15.20 -7.93
N TRP A 26 -4.08 -15.76 -6.71
CA TRP A 26 -4.27 -14.97 -5.49
C TRP A 26 -3.24 -13.85 -5.36
N MET A 27 -1.97 -14.17 -5.58
CA MET A 27 -0.89 -13.18 -5.57
C MET A 27 -1.14 -12.06 -6.58
N ALA A 28 -1.56 -12.41 -7.80
CA ALA A 28 -1.84 -11.42 -8.85
C ALA A 28 -2.99 -10.49 -8.46
N ILE A 29 -4.09 -11.04 -7.91
CA ILE A 29 -5.23 -10.24 -7.44
C ILE A 29 -4.79 -9.26 -6.35
N PHE A 30 -4.12 -9.74 -5.30
CA PHE A 30 -3.67 -8.87 -4.21
C PHE A 30 -2.65 -7.83 -4.67
N PHE A 31 -1.77 -8.20 -5.60
CA PHE A 31 -0.79 -7.28 -6.17
C PHE A 31 -1.48 -6.14 -6.94
N ILE A 32 -2.47 -6.46 -7.77
CA ILE A 32 -3.28 -5.46 -8.49
C ILE A 32 -4.00 -4.55 -7.49
N LEU A 33 -4.66 -5.13 -6.48
CA LEU A 33 -5.36 -4.35 -5.44
C LEU A 33 -4.41 -3.43 -4.68
N THR A 34 -3.19 -3.88 -4.40
CA THR A 34 -2.14 -3.10 -3.73
C THR A 34 -1.75 -1.89 -4.58
N ILE A 35 -1.51 -2.09 -5.88
CA ILE A 35 -1.18 -0.99 -6.80
C ILE A 35 -2.34 0.02 -6.85
N LEU A 36 -3.58 -0.45 -6.98
CA LEU A 36 -4.76 0.43 -7.02
C LEU A 36 -4.89 1.23 -5.73
N THR A 37 -4.77 0.58 -4.58
CA THR A 37 -4.83 1.22 -3.25
C THR A 37 -3.74 2.28 -3.10
N PHE A 38 -2.49 1.95 -3.48
CA PHE A 38 -1.39 2.89 -3.41
C PHE A 38 -1.60 4.11 -4.32
N ARG A 39 -2.15 3.92 -5.52
CA ARG A 39 -2.51 5.03 -6.41
C ARG A 39 -3.62 5.91 -5.83
N LEU A 40 -4.63 5.31 -5.19
CA LEU A 40 -5.70 6.05 -4.51
C LEU A 40 -5.15 6.90 -3.37
N ILE A 41 -4.31 6.32 -2.50
CA ILE A 41 -3.67 7.04 -1.39
C ILE A 41 -2.86 8.22 -1.94
N LYS A 42 -1.98 8.00 -2.93
CA LYS A 42 -1.19 9.09 -3.54
C LYS A 42 -2.05 10.22 -4.10
N LYS A 43 -3.20 9.89 -4.71
CA LYS A 43 -4.13 10.91 -5.25
C LYS A 43 -4.75 11.74 -4.14
N VAL A 44 -5.15 11.11 -3.04
CA VAL A 44 -5.70 11.80 -1.87
C VAL A 44 -4.62 12.67 -1.21
N SER A 45 -3.44 12.13 -0.96
CA SER A 45 -2.33 12.88 -0.35
C SER A 45 -1.97 14.14 -1.14
N LYS A 46 -1.93 14.06 -2.48
CA LYS A 46 -1.68 15.25 -3.32
C LYS A 46 -2.76 16.32 -3.19
N LYS A 47 -4.04 15.92 -3.05
CA LYS A 47 -5.14 16.87 -2.86
C LYS A 47 -5.02 17.59 -1.53
N GLU A 48 -4.69 16.86 -0.47
CA GLU A 48 -4.48 17.44 0.86
C GLU A 48 -3.24 18.34 0.90
N GLU A 49 -2.14 17.93 0.26
CA GLU A 49 -0.92 18.76 0.15
C GLU A 49 -1.21 20.13 -0.50
N LEU A 50 -2.01 20.16 -1.58
CA LEU A 50 -2.36 21.41 -2.24
C LEU A 50 -3.22 22.33 -1.36
N LYS A 51 -4.17 21.77 -0.60
CA LYS A 51 -4.99 22.56 0.33
C LYS A 51 -4.12 23.16 1.45
N THR A 52 -3.23 22.35 2.01
CA THR A 52 -2.33 22.82 3.07
C THR A 52 -1.41 23.93 2.57
N LYS A 53 -0.85 23.81 1.37
CA LYS A 53 -0.01 24.87 0.77
C LYS A 53 -0.75 26.19 0.61
N ALA A 54 -2.01 26.16 0.17
CA ALA A 54 -2.81 27.38 0.05
C ALA A 54 -3.01 28.08 1.41
N ILE A 55 -3.29 27.29 2.46
CA ILE A 55 -3.44 27.81 3.82
C ILE A 55 -2.12 28.37 4.36
N GLU A 56 -1.00 27.67 4.14
CA GLU A 56 0.34 28.15 4.52
C GLU A 56 0.71 29.47 3.84
N GLU A 57 0.37 29.63 2.55
CA GLU A 57 0.58 30.87 1.82
C GLU A 57 -0.27 32.01 2.40
N GLU A 58 -1.57 31.78 2.67
CA GLU A 58 -2.43 32.78 3.31
C GLU A 58 -1.90 33.24 4.67
N ILE A 59 -1.47 32.30 5.53
CA ILE A 59 -0.87 32.61 6.83
C ILE A 59 0.42 33.41 6.66
N ARG A 60 1.28 33.02 5.70
CA ARG A 60 2.54 33.73 5.42
C ARG A 60 2.29 35.16 4.96
N GLN A 61 1.31 35.39 4.10
CA GLN A 61 0.96 36.73 3.62
C GLN A 61 0.37 37.58 4.75
N ARG A 62 -0.49 36.99 5.59
CA ARG A 62 -1.05 37.67 6.77
C ARG A 62 0.04 38.12 7.74
N ASN A 63 1.00 37.23 8.06
CA ASN A 63 2.08 37.54 8.98
C ASN A 63 3.00 38.66 8.46
N ARG A 64 3.30 38.68 7.15
CA ARG A 64 4.11 39.75 6.51
C ARG A 64 3.44 41.11 6.48
N GLY A 65 2.10 41.18 6.54
CA GLY A 65 1.36 42.45 6.61
C GLY A 65 1.22 43.00 8.02
N THR A 66 1.68 42.27 9.03
CA THR A 66 1.67 42.67 10.45
C THR A 66 3.07 43.06 10.98
N GLU A 67 4.09 43.05 10.12
CA GLU A 67 5.42 43.63 10.35
C GLU A 67 5.54 44.97 9.61
#